data_AF-A0A6N3X2Q9-F1
#
_entry.id   AF-A0A6N3X2Q9-F1
#
_cell.length_a   1.000
_cell.length_b   1.000
_cell.length_c   1.000
_cell.angle_alpha   90.00
_cell.angle_beta   90.00
_cell.angle_gamma   90.00
#
_symmetry.space_group_name_H-M   'P 1'
#
loop_
_entity.id
_entity.type
_entity.pdbx_description
1 polymer ?
#
loop_
_entity_poly.entity_id
_entity_poly.type
_entity_poly.pdbx_seq_one_letter_code
_entity_poly.pdbx_strand_id
1 'polypeptide(L)'
;MDGQFRVVVVGGGFAGLTTALALAHKRSSLSVVLVEPQEHFLFTPLLYELLSGELQTWQVAPQLDHLLAGHGIAWLQDRVTSINRQSRCLATSSGRELNFDHLVLACGGVLQSFGVTGVTDHAIGFRSLADLRRLQHLVHRLQTRPQPLQRLAIVGAGASGVELACKLADLLAG
;
A
#
# COMPACT_ATOMS: atom_id res chain seq x y z
N MET A 1 -16.65 -32.91 13.45
CA MET A 1 -16.97 -31.99 12.33
C MET A 1 -15.80 -31.05 12.23
N ASP A 2 -14.79 -31.42 11.44
CA ASP A 2 -13.58 -30.60 11.31
C ASP A 2 -13.86 -29.51 10.26
N GLY A 3 -14.71 -28.56 10.64
CA GLY A 3 -15.04 -27.41 9.81
C GLY A 3 -13.86 -26.44 9.81
N GLN A 4 -13.19 -26.31 8.67
CA GLN A 4 -12.16 -25.30 8.50
C GLN A 4 -12.83 -23.91 8.42
N PHE A 5 -12.61 -23.05 9.42
CA PHE A 5 -13.20 -21.70 9.43
C PHE A 5 -12.49 -20.80 8.43
N ARG A 6 -13.27 -20.08 7.61
CA ARG A 6 -12.74 -19.19 6.60
C ARG A 6 -12.56 -17.77 7.15
N VAL A 7 -11.31 -17.32 7.19
CA VAL A 7 -10.97 -15.93 7.50
C VAL A 7 -10.58 -15.23 6.21
N VAL A 8 -11.30 -14.16 5.87
CA VAL A 8 -10.93 -13.30 4.75
C VAL A 8 -10.29 -12.02 5.27
N VAL A 9 -9.09 -11.72 4.78
CA VAL A 9 -8.34 -10.51 5.08
C VAL A 9 -8.38 -9.61 3.85
N VAL A 10 -8.86 -8.37 3.99
CA VAL A 10 -8.98 -7.40 2.90
C VAL A 10 -7.87 -6.35 3.03
N GLY A 11 -6.99 -6.29 2.04
CA GLY A 11 -5.79 -5.45 2.02
C GLY A 11 -4.54 -6.20 2.48
N GLY A 12 -3.46 -6.09 1.71
CA GLY A 12 -2.16 -6.72 1.90
C GLY A 12 -1.07 -5.75 2.36
N GLY A 13 -1.45 -4.60 2.93
CA GLY A 13 -0.53 -3.70 3.62
C GLY A 13 -0.09 -4.24 4.99
N PHE A 14 0.54 -3.41 5.81
CA PHE A 14 1.10 -3.79 7.12
C PHE A 14 0.15 -4.66 7.97
N ALA A 15 -1.05 -4.15 8.28
CA ALA A 15 -1.97 -4.84 9.15
C ALA A 15 -2.48 -6.15 8.53
N GLY A 16 -2.76 -6.16 7.24
CA GLY A 16 -3.35 -7.29 6.54
C GLY A 16 -2.37 -8.45 6.32
N LEU A 17 -1.19 -8.16 5.77
CA LEU A 17 -0.16 -9.17 5.55
C LEU A 17 0.28 -9.80 6.88
N THR A 18 0.57 -8.99 7.91
CA THR A 18 0.95 -9.50 9.22
C THR A 18 -0.16 -10.33 9.86
N THR A 19 -1.43 -9.93 9.71
CA THR A 19 -2.57 -10.70 10.22
C THR A 19 -2.71 -12.04 9.49
N ALA A 20 -2.63 -12.05 8.15
CA ALA A 20 -2.77 -13.26 7.35
C ALA A 20 -1.66 -14.28 7.71
N LEU A 21 -0.41 -13.81 7.79
CA LEU A 21 0.73 -14.64 8.21
C LEU A 21 0.54 -15.16 9.65
N ALA A 22 0.15 -14.31 10.60
CA ALA A 22 -0.05 -14.75 11.99
C ALA A 22 -1.17 -15.78 12.13
N LEU A 23 -2.26 -15.64 11.36
CA LEU A 23 -3.37 -16.60 11.37
C LEU A 23 -2.99 -17.94 10.75
N ALA A 24 -2.24 -17.91 9.65
CA ALA A 24 -1.75 -19.13 8.99
C ALA A 24 -0.91 -20.02 9.92
N HIS A 25 -0.12 -19.42 10.81
CA HIS A 25 0.71 -20.17 11.76
C HIS A 25 -0.03 -20.66 13.02
N LYS A 26 -1.24 -20.17 13.31
CA LYS A 26 -1.90 -20.41 14.61
C LYS A 26 -2.67 -21.73 14.68
N ARG A 27 -3.41 -22.11 13.63
CA ARG A 27 -4.33 -23.26 13.68
C ARG A 27 -4.52 -23.91 12.32
N SER A 28 -4.39 -25.23 12.26
CA SER A 28 -4.69 -26.04 11.08
C SER A 28 -6.16 -25.99 10.63
N SER A 29 -7.07 -25.58 11.53
CA SER A 29 -8.50 -25.44 11.25
C SER A 29 -8.91 -24.10 10.64
N LEU A 30 -7.97 -23.22 10.27
CA LEU A 30 -8.27 -21.96 9.58
C LEU A 30 -7.93 -22.06 8.09
N SER A 31 -8.80 -21.51 7.25
CA SER A 31 -8.53 -21.24 5.84
C SER A 31 -8.43 -19.73 5.67
N VAL A 32 -7.22 -19.23 5.36
CA VAL A 32 -6.96 -17.79 5.24
C VAL A 32 -6.97 -17.41 3.77
N VAL A 33 -7.81 -16.44 3.41
CA VAL A 33 -7.83 -15.81 2.09
C VAL A 33 -7.39 -14.35 2.24
N LEU A 34 -6.34 -13.94 1.55
CA LEU A 34 -5.95 -12.55 1.44
C LEU A 34 -6.48 -11.97 0.13
N VAL A 35 -7.29 -10.91 0.21
CA VAL A 35 -7.78 -10.17 -0.97
C VAL A 35 -7.00 -8.86 -1.09
N GLU A 36 -6.08 -8.80 -2.04
CA GLU A 36 -5.23 -7.63 -2.28
C GLU A 36 -4.98 -7.46 -3.79
N PRO A 37 -5.40 -6.35 -4.41
CA PRO A 37 -5.24 -6.14 -5.85
C PRO A 37 -3.80 -5.84 -6.30
N GLN A 38 -2.95 -5.28 -5.44
CA GLN A 38 -1.56 -4.98 -5.76
C GLN A 38 -0.70 -6.23 -5.71
N GLU A 39 0.30 -6.32 -6.57
CA GLU A 39 1.22 -7.47 -6.61
C GLU A 39 2.25 -7.43 -5.49
N HIS A 40 2.54 -6.25 -4.95
CA HIS A 40 3.64 -6.03 -4.02
C HIS A 40 3.11 -5.48 -2.70
N PHE A 41 3.73 -5.94 -1.61
CA PHE A 41 3.65 -5.23 -0.34
C PHE A 41 4.50 -3.97 -0.47
N LEU A 42 4.05 -2.83 0.04
CA LEU A 42 4.83 -1.60 0.05
C LEU A 42 5.15 -1.18 1.47
N PHE A 43 6.43 -1.22 1.84
CA PHE A 43 6.93 -0.65 3.08
C PHE A 43 7.02 0.86 2.92
N THR A 44 5.87 1.54 3.02
CA THR A 44 5.76 2.99 2.83
C THR A 44 6.74 3.84 3.66
N PRO A 45 7.16 3.44 4.88
CA PRO A 45 8.18 4.18 5.61
C PRO A 45 9.55 4.21 4.95
N LEU A 46 9.86 3.40 3.93
CA LEU A 46 11.15 3.47 3.22
C LEU A 46 11.01 3.98 1.77
N LEU A 47 9.90 4.65 1.46
CA LEU A 47 9.68 5.21 0.13
C LEU A 47 10.69 6.30 -0.23
N TYR A 48 11.24 7.01 0.76
CA TYR A 48 12.19 8.09 0.55
C TYR A 48 13.60 7.58 0.23
N GLU A 49 14.04 6.43 0.75
CA GLU A 49 15.29 5.81 0.28
C GLU A 49 15.14 5.24 -1.13
N LEU A 50 13.94 4.78 -1.50
CA LEU A 50 13.66 4.37 -2.89
C LEU A 50 13.62 5.59 -3.84
N LEU A 51 13.14 6.74 -3.35
CA LEU A 51 13.18 8.01 -4.09
C LEU A 51 14.62 8.45 -4.40
N SER A 52 15.53 8.35 -3.43
CA SER A 52 16.93 8.72 -3.62
C SER A 52 17.78 7.66 -4.31
N GLY A 53 17.25 6.45 -4.50
CA GLY A 53 17.99 5.31 -5.09
C GLY A 53 18.95 4.63 -4.12
N GLU A 54 18.84 4.89 -2.82
CA GLU A 54 19.66 4.22 -1.78
C GLU A 54 19.23 2.76 -1.57
N LEU A 55 17.94 2.48 -1.79
CA LEU A 55 17.38 1.14 -1.75
C LEU A 55 16.81 0.75 -3.12
N GLN A 56 16.80 -0.56 -3.37
CA GLN A 56 16.21 -1.16 -4.55
C GLN A 56 14.73 -1.51 -4.29
N THR A 57 13.94 -1.55 -5.37
CA THR A 57 12.49 -1.83 -5.27
C THR A 57 12.18 -3.12 -4.53
N TRP A 58 12.97 -4.19 -4.70
CA TRP A 58 12.72 -5.46 -4.01
C TRP A 58 12.92 -5.41 -2.49
N GLN A 59 13.69 -4.43 -2.00
CA GLN A 59 13.93 -4.22 -0.56
C GLN A 59 12.76 -3.49 0.11
N VAL A 60 12.10 -2.58 -0.61
CA VAL A 60 11.02 -1.70 -0.09
C VAL A 60 9.64 -2.19 -0.51
N ALA A 61 9.55 -2.82 -1.67
CA ALA A 61 8.32 -3.29 -2.29
C ALA A 61 8.43 -4.74 -2.82
N PRO A 62 8.66 -5.74 -1.93
CA PRO A 62 8.72 -7.15 -2.32
C PRO A 62 7.40 -7.68 -2.88
N GLN A 63 7.47 -8.69 -3.75
CA GLN A 63 6.30 -9.36 -4.32
C GLN A 63 5.53 -10.13 -3.24
N LEU A 64 4.20 -10.01 -3.23
CA LEU A 64 3.33 -10.64 -2.23
C LEU A 64 3.33 -12.17 -2.33
N ASP A 65 3.36 -12.73 -3.53
CA ASP A 65 3.45 -14.18 -3.73
C ASP A 65 4.68 -14.78 -3.03
N HIS A 66 5.83 -14.13 -3.11
CA HIS A 66 7.03 -14.54 -2.37
C HIS A 66 6.86 -14.46 -0.86
N LEU A 67 6.17 -13.43 -0.35
CA LEU A 67 5.91 -13.27 1.09
C LEU A 67 4.88 -14.27 1.62
N LEU A 68 3.99 -14.78 0.76
CA LEU A 68 2.92 -15.70 1.12
C LEU A 68 3.31 -17.17 0.86
N ALA A 69 4.36 -17.41 0.08
CA ALA A 69 4.84 -18.73 -0.29
C ALA A 69 5.08 -19.62 0.94
N GLY A 70 4.57 -20.85 0.91
CA GLY A 70 4.75 -21.82 1.99
C GLY A 70 3.86 -21.61 3.22
N HIS A 71 3.07 -20.53 3.29
CA HIS A 71 2.19 -20.26 4.44
C HIS A 71 0.76 -20.82 4.29
N GLY A 72 0.41 -21.42 3.15
CA GLY A 72 -0.94 -21.97 2.93
C GLY A 72 -2.04 -20.90 2.88
N ILE A 73 -1.67 -19.65 2.59
CA ILE A 73 -2.61 -18.53 2.41
C ILE A 73 -3.04 -18.48 0.94
N ALA A 74 -4.35 -18.46 0.70
CA ALA A 74 -4.88 -18.24 -0.64
C ALA A 74 -4.89 -16.74 -0.95
N TRP A 75 -4.09 -16.30 -1.92
CA TRP A 75 -4.13 -14.92 -2.40
C TRP A 75 -5.13 -14.77 -3.53
N LEU A 76 -6.11 -13.89 -3.34
CA LEU A 76 -6.99 -13.41 -4.37
C LEU A 76 -6.54 -12.01 -4.80
N GLN A 77 -5.91 -11.92 -5.96
CA GLN A 77 -5.50 -10.64 -6.52
C GLN A 77 -6.69 -9.89 -7.14
N ASP A 78 -7.51 -9.28 -6.29
CA ASP A 78 -8.71 -8.55 -6.67
C ASP A 78 -9.02 -7.47 -5.64
N ARG A 79 -9.91 -6.54 -5.98
CA ARG A 79 -10.37 -5.46 -5.12
C ARG A 79 -11.76 -5.77 -4.59
N VAL A 80 -11.94 -5.74 -3.27
CA VAL A 80 -13.27 -5.77 -2.64
C VAL A 80 -14.03 -4.49 -2.95
N THR A 81 -15.28 -4.61 -3.41
CA THR A 81 -16.15 -3.49 -3.77
C THR A 81 -17.32 -3.32 -2.81
N SER A 82 -17.80 -4.41 -2.20
CA SER A 82 -18.89 -4.36 -1.23
C SER A 82 -18.81 -5.52 -0.23
N ILE A 83 -19.43 -5.31 0.94
CA ILE A 83 -19.52 -6.31 2.01
C ILE A 83 -20.97 -6.35 2.50
N ASN A 84 -21.58 -7.53 2.42
CA ASN A 84 -22.86 -7.81 3.05
C ASN A 84 -22.63 -8.53 4.39
N ARG A 85 -22.89 -7.82 5.49
CA ARG A 85 -22.71 -8.34 6.85
C ARG A 85 -23.76 -9.37 7.25
N GLN A 86 -24.97 -9.29 6.68
CA GLN A 86 -26.07 -10.20 7.01
C GLN A 86 -25.82 -11.58 6.40
N SER A 87 -25.46 -11.63 5.12
CA SER A 87 -25.12 -12.88 4.43
C SER A 87 -23.66 -13.32 4.64
N ARG A 88 -22.83 -12.49 5.31
CA ARG A 88 -21.39 -12.70 5.50
C ARG A 88 -20.65 -13.00 4.19
N CYS A 89 -20.97 -12.19 3.18
CA CYS A 89 -20.41 -12.28 1.84
C CYS A 89 -19.74 -10.95 1.47
N LEU A 90 -18.63 -11.00 0.74
CA LEU A 90 -18.07 -9.85 0.06
C LEU A 90 -18.09 -10.06 -1.45
N ALA A 91 -18.17 -8.96 -2.19
CA ALA A 91 -18.06 -8.96 -3.64
C ALA A 91 -16.76 -8.26 -4.06
N THR A 92 -16.18 -8.72 -5.17
CA THR A 92 -14.97 -8.15 -5.75
C THR A 92 -15.23 -7.43 -7.07
N SER A 93 -14.22 -6.71 -7.56
CA SER A 93 -14.31 -5.95 -8.81
C SER A 93 -14.42 -6.83 -10.04
N SER A 94 -13.90 -8.07 -10.00
CA SER A 94 -14.13 -9.06 -11.06
C SER A 94 -15.49 -9.78 -10.97
N GLY A 95 -16.36 -9.40 -10.03
CA GLY A 95 -17.68 -9.99 -9.83
C GLY A 95 -17.67 -11.30 -9.05
N ARG A 96 -16.57 -11.65 -8.37
CA ARG A 96 -16.52 -12.83 -7.49
C ARG A 96 -17.19 -12.52 -6.17
N GLU A 97 -17.83 -13.53 -5.61
CA GLU A 97 -18.41 -13.49 -4.28
C GLU A 97 -17.68 -14.46 -3.34
N LEU A 98 -17.34 -13.98 -2.14
CA LEU A 98 -16.65 -14.76 -1.13
C LEU A 98 -17.40 -14.69 0.20
N ASN A 99 -17.91 -15.85 0.63
CA ASN A 99 -18.41 -16.02 1.99
C ASN A 99 -17.25 -16.05 2.98
N PHE A 100 -17.47 -15.58 4.20
CA PHE A 100 -16.50 -15.60 5.30
C PHE A 100 -17.16 -15.95 6.63
N ASP A 101 -16.41 -16.62 7.52
CA ASP A 101 -16.80 -16.75 8.93
C ASP A 101 -16.31 -15.53 9.72
N HIS A 102 -15.10 -15.08 9.39
CA HIS A 102 -14.47 -13.89 9.95
C HIS A 102 -13.89 -13.00 8.86
N LEU A 103 -14.00 -11.69 9.06
CA LEU A 103 -13.52 -10.68 8.13
C LEU A 103 -12.55 -9.74 8.85
N VAL A 104 -11.37 -9.53 8.25
CA VAL A 104 -10.39 -8.54 8.69
C VAL A 104 -10.33 -7.44 7.64
N LEU A 105 -10.58 -6.18 8.05
CA LEU A 105 -10.49 -5.02 7.17
C LEU A 105 -9.18 -4.28 7.43
N ALA A 106 -8.28 -4.33 6.46
CA ALA A 106 -6.94 -3.76 6.50
C ALA A 106 -6.63 -2.94 5.22
N CYS A 107 -7.64 -2.22 4.70
CA CYS A 107 -7.58 -1.52 3.41
C CYS A 107 -6.62 -0.31 3.36
N GLY A 108 -6.02 0.07 4.48
CA GLY A 108 -5.15 1.23 4.58
C GLY A 108 -5.90 2.57 4.50
N GLY A 109 -5.16 3.64 4.25
CA GLY A 109 -5.67 5.00 4.09
C GLY A 109 -5.42 5.55 2.69
N VAL A 110 -6.21 6.55 2.31
CA VAL A 110 -6.07 7.26 1.02
C VAL A 110 -5.60 8.70 1.24
N LEU A 111 -5.06 9.33 0.20
CA LEU A 111 -4.78 10.77 0.22
C LEU A 111 -6.10 11.53 0.46
N GLN A 112 -6.08 12.48 1.39
CA GLN A 112 -7.23 13.34 1.69
C GLN A 112 -6.95 14.75 1.17
N SER A 113 -7.84 15.29 0.35
CA SER A 113 -7.73 16.65 -0.19
C SER A 113 -8.27 17.72 0.75
N PHE A 114 -9.04 17.31 1.78
CA PHE A 114 -9.73 18.21 2.71
C PHE A 114 -10.61 19.27 2.03
N GLY A 115 -11.09 18.98 0.81
CA GLY A 115 -11.90 19.92 0.01
C GLY A 115 -11.10 21.04 -0.64
N VAL A 116 -9.77 21.04 -0.53
CA VAL A 116 -8.93 22.03 -1.21
C VAL A 116 -8.94 21.75 -2.71
N THR A 117 -9.46 22.70 -3.46
CA THR A 117 -9.62 22.59 -4.93
C THR A 117 -8.26 22.46 -5.61
N GLY A 118 -8.15 21.56 -6.59
CA GLY A 118 -6.94 21.35 -7.38
C GLY A 118 -5.90 20.43 -6.74
N VAL A 119 -6.06 19.98 -5.49
CA VAL A 119 -5.09 19.04 -4.86
C VAL A 119 -5.01 17.73 -5.64
N THR A 120 -6.15 17.13 -5.98
CA THR A 120 -6.17 15.85 -6.71
C THR A 120 -5.56 15.97 -8.12
N ASP A 121 -5.69 17.13 -8.76
CA ASP A 121 -5.24 17.37 -10.13
C ASP A 121 -3.78 17.83 -10.23
N HIS A 122 -3.30 18.57 -9.23
CA HIS A 122 -2.01 19.26 -9.29
C HIS A 122 -0.99 18.79 -8.25
N ALA A 123 -1.41 18.16 -7.16
CA ALA A 123 -0.48 17.62 -6.17
C ALA A 123 0.01 16.22 -6.57
N ILE A 124 1.17 15.86 -6.06
CA ILE A 124 1.72 14.50 -6.11
C ILE A 124 1.61 13.94 -4.69
N GLY A 125 1.02 12.75 -4.56
CA GLY A 125 1.01 12.03 -3.28
C GLY A 125 2.41 11.51 -2.92
N PHE A 126 2.50 10.78 -1.81
CA PHE A 126 3.72 10.04 -1.48
C PHE A 126 3.36 8.78 -0.68
N ARG A 127 2.51 7.94 -1.27
CA ARG A 127 1.98 6.72 -0.62
C ARG A 127 2.00 5.47 -1.50
N SER A 128 2.38 5.61 -2.77
CA SER A 128 2.39 4.52 -3.74
C SER A 128 3.61 4.56 -4.65
N LEU A 129 3.92 3.44 -5.31
CA LEU A 129 4.96 3.40 -6.35
C LEU A 129 4.61 4.31 -7.55
N ALA A 130 3.32 4.53 -7.82
CA ALA A 130 2.89 5.48 -8.86
C ALA A 130 3.21 6.93 -8.48
N ASP A 131 2.95 7.31 -7.21
CA ASP A 131 3.34 8.60 -6.68
C ASP A 131 4.86 8.78 -6.75
N LEU A 132 5.61 7.77 -6.33
CA LEU A 132 7.06 7.77 -6.36
C LEU A 132 7.61 8.05 -7.77
N ARG A 133 7.10 7.34 -8.79
CA ARG A 133 7.50 7.59 -10.18
C ARG A 133 7.19 9.02 -10.64
N ARG A 134 6.01 9.55 -10.30
CA ARG A 134 5.66 10.95 -10.61
C ARG A 134 6.63 11.93 -9.94
N LEU A 135 6.99 11.66 -8.69
CA LEU A 135 7.94 12.49 -7.95
C LEU A 135 9.36 12.38 -8.49
N GLN A 136 9.85 11.19 -8.84
CA GLN A 136 11.15 11.00 -9.50
C GLN A 136 11.25 11.77 -10.81
N HIS A 137 10.20 11.75 -11.64
CA HIS A 137 10.14 12.59 -12.84
C HIS A 137 10.18 14.08 -12.52
N LEU A 138 9.47 14.53 -11.48
CA LEU A 138 9.52 15.93 -11.03
C LEU A 138 10.93 16.32 -10.61
N VAL A 139 11.58 15.51 -9.77
CA VAL A 139 12.96 15.72 -9.30
C VAL A 139 13.91 15.83 -10.49
N HIS A 140 13.87 14.88 -11.42
CA HIS A 140 14.71 14.90 -12.61
C HIS A 140 14.52 16.18 -13.45
N ARG A 141 13.27 16.64 -13.61
CA ARG A 141 12.99 17.91 -14.32
C ARG A 141 13.44 19.13 -13.55
N LEU A 142 13.47 19.08 -12.22
CA LEU A 142 13.91 20.21 -11.38
C LEU A 142 15.44 20.30 -11.35
N GLN A 143 16.16 19.18 -11.36
CA GLN A 143 17.63 19.15 -11.39
C GLN A 143 18.24 19.98 -12.53
N THR A 144 17.54 20.11 -13.66
CA THR A 144 17.99 20.91 -14.81
C THR A 144 17.55 22.39 -14.75
N ARG A 145 16.95 22.85 -13.65
CA ARG A 145 16.39 24.20 -13.50
C ARG A 145 17.21 25.03 -12.51
N PRO A 146 17.33 26.35 -12.72
CA PRO A 146 17.92 27.22 -11.72
C PRO A 146 17.03 27.27 -10.48
N GLN A 147 17.66 27.24 -9.30
CA GLN A 147 17.02 27.33 -7.98
C GLN A 147 15.86 26.32 -7.82
N PRO A 148 16.13 25.01 -7.94
CA PRO A 148 15.08 23.98 -7.98
C PRO A 148 14.19 23.97 -6.75
N LEU A 149 14.75 24.24 -5.56
CA LEU A 149 14.01 24.24 -4.30
C LEU A 149 12.93 25.33 -4.22
N GLN A 150 13.11 26.47 -4.90
CA GLN A 150 12.08 27.53 -4.92
C GLN A 150 10.85 27.16 -5.75
N ARG A 151 10.90 26.03 -6.47
CA ARG A 151 9.82 25.52 -7.33
C ARG A 151 9.07 24.36 -6.68
N LEU A 152 9.36 24.06 -5.42
CA LEU A 152 8.79 22.94 -4.68
C LEU A 152 8.07 23.45 -3.43
N ALA A 153 6.89 22.91 -3.16
CA ALA A 153 6.17 23.10 -1.91
C ALA A 153 5.75 21.74 -1.36
N ILE A 154 5.96 21.53 -0.06
CA ILE A 154 5.54 20.32 0.65
C ILE A 154 4.44 20.72 1.62
N VAL A 155 3.27 20.13 1.42
CA VAL A 155 2.07 20.43 2.22
C VAL A 155 1.98 19.41 3.35
N GLY A 156 2.15 19.91 4.58
CA GLY A 156 2.10 19.13 5.82
C GLY A 156 3.48 18.98 6.47
N ALA A 157 3.59 19.40 7.72
CA ALA A 157 4.83 19.35 8.52
C ALA A 157 4.83 18.19 9.54
N GLY A 158 4.10 17.11 9.24
CA GLY A 158 4.21 15.85 9.99
C GLY A 158 5.44 15.05 9.57
N ALA A 159 5.68 13.90 10.20
CA ALA A 159 6.87 13.06 9.96
C ALA A 159 7.15 12.82 8.47
N SER A 160 6.17 12.32 7.70
CA SER A 160 6.34 12.06 6.27
C SER A 160 6.67 13.32 5.45
N GLY A 161 6.13 14.48 5.83
CA GLY A 161 6.41 15.73 5.14
C GLY A 161 7.82 16.25 5.44
N VAL A 162 8.25 16.14 6.70
CA VAL A 162 9.60 16.52 7.13
C VAL A 162 10.66 15.63 6.51
N GLU A 163 10.50 14.30 6.57
CA GLU A 163 11.42 13.34 5.95
C GLU A 163 11.55 13.56 4.44
N LEU A 164 10.41 13.76 3.76
CA LEU A 164 10.38 14.05 2.33
C LEU A 164 11.08 15.38 2.00
N ALA A 165 10.90 16.41 2.84
CA ALA A 165 11.55 17.70 2.67
C ALA A 165 13.08 17.60 2.77
N CYS A 166 13.58 16.91 3.80
CA CYS A 166 15.01 16.68 3.96
C CYS A 166 15.57 15.92 2.75
N LYS A 167 14.92 14.81 2.35
CA LYS A 167 15.40 14.00 1.23
C LYS A 167 15.40 14.75 -0.10
N LEU A 168 14.37 15.55 -0.37
CA LEU A 168 14.32 16.37 -1.58
C LEU A 168 15.32 17.52 -1.56
N ALA A 169 15.65 18.08 -0.38
CA ALA A 169 16.71 19.05 -0.23
C ALA A 169 18.07 18.44 -0.61
N ASP A 170 18.38 17.25 -0.09
CA ASP A 170 19.62 16.54 -0.41
C ASP A 170 19.74 16.25 -1.92
N LEU A 171 18.66 15.81 -2.56
CA LEU A 171 18.65 15.43 -3.98
C LEU A 171 18.74 16.62 -4.98
N LEU A 172 18.39 17.83 -4.53
CA LEU A 172 18.29 19.01 -5.40
C LEU A 172 19.32 20.09 -5.09
N ALA A 173 19.96 20.04 -3.92
CA ALA A 173 20.97 21.01 -3.49
C ALA A 173 22.29 20.39 -3.02
N GLY A 174 22.34 19.07 -2.79
CA GLY A 174 23.59 18.31 -2.62
C GLY A 174 24.18 17.87 -3.95
#